data_AF-A0A7W7SPN0-F1
#
_entry.id   AF-A0A7W7SPN0-F1
#
_cell.length_a   1.000
_cell.length_b   1.000
_cell.length_c   1.000
_cell.angle_alpha   90.00
_cell.angle_beta   90.00
_cell.angle_gamma   90.00
#
_symmetry.space_group_name_H-M   'P 1'
#
loop_
_entity.id
_entity.type
_entity.pdbx_description
1 polymer ?
#
loop_
_entity_poly.entity_id
_entity_poly.type
_entity_poly.pdbx_seq_one_letter_code
_entity_poly.pdbx_strand_id
1 'polypeptide(L)'
;MLLGRRAASASPSAGQDPRPRSGPRNRDRYLDLWRAAALVRVVVYHVFGWVWLTVLFPAMGLMFALAGSLMASSLDRSGPKAIARRLRRLLPPLWAFAAVAVPLMLFTGWGAAPTAHLGWGELLWWIFPARTPPTGSQSWAWAFNAVLWYIVTYLWLVLLSPALLAAFRRWPWRTLAVAVAVPVASLFGVVQIGGYFNEQATNVGTYVACWLLGFAHHDGLLKRLPARRYAIAVAAFALAGAAWVLAAAWSSGSFDLNRIPGGNTFWSIAFVATVLRFRPRLDWLAQIRPLNRTVELLNARAVTIYLWHMPAGLLAAIGLSSMVLSDWAGNVVLRLTVVWLLTAVAVALLGWVEDLAARRSPTLIPRTGTSPKATVRPVEAPSTLTTSTESTPALPVPRRIGPGDRWHRGMVATVATLAACLAFTALNVLPGTPTQSQDRHPRHETMHYLSDLLLVLEDPSAPEPAAQSIPLPPTPTNVDDARPRGVVTPAPSRLRVHPPPGCERLRAVIEVVDTDNDGVQVTFAVRTDGVTVYESSARSRGDLAEEIDVDVTEATFVDLVATSSAGRASTIWADGRFVCIS
;
A
#
# COMPACT_ATOMS: atom_id res chain seq x y z
N MET A 1 65.79 -20.40 -52.85
CA MET A 1 64.73 -19.68 -53.60
C MET A 1 63.38 -20.23 -53.14
N LEU A 2 62.88 -19.81 -51.98
CA LEU A 2 61.93 -18.71 -51.80
C LEU A 2 60.55 -18.97 -52.44
N LEU A 3 59.67 -19.56 -51.62
CA LEU A 3 58.22 -19.51 -51.75
C LEU A 3 57.75 -18.05 -51.77
N GLY A 4 57.02 -17.65 -52.81
CA GLY A 4 56.39 -16.34 -52.95
C GLY A 4 54.86 -16.47 -53.03
N ARG A 5 54.21 -16.20 -51.89
CA ARG A 5 52.76 -15.97 -51.73
C ARG A 5 52.24 -14.95 -52.77
N ARG A 6 51.18 -15.28 -53.50
CA ARG A 6 50.25 -14.28 -54.06
C ARG A 6 48.96 -14.28 -53.26
N ALA A 7 48.67 -13.10 -52.70
CA ALA A 7 47.49 -12.81 -51.90
C ALA A 7 46.23 -12.92 -52.76
N ALA A 8 45.24 -13.65 -52.26
CA ALA A 8 43.88 -13.60 -52.75
C ALA A 8 43.27 -12.23 -52.39
N SER A 9 42.91 -11.46 -53.41
CA SER A 9 42.09 -10.25 -53.30
C SER A 9 40.67 -10.64 -52.93
N ALA A 10 40.34 -10.59 -51.64
CA ALA A 10 38.97 -10.68 -51.16
C ALA A 10 38.24 -9.38 -51.48
N SER A 11 37.23 -9.46 -52.35
CA SER A 11 36.28 -8.38 -52.59
C SER A 11 35.48 -8.11 -51.31
N PRO A 12 35.24 -6.84 -50.92
CA PRO A 12 34.40 -6.55 -49.77
C PRO A 12 32.95 -6.90 -50.10
N SER A 13 32.37 -7.85 -49.36
CA SER A 13 30.95 -8.19 -49.48
C SER A 13 30.09 -6.97 -49.17
N ALA A 14 29.41 -6.46 -50.19
CA ALA A 14 28.26 -5.59 -50.03
C ALA A 14 27.15 -6.33 -49.27
N GLY A 15 26.42 -5.61 -48.41
CA GLY A 15 25.13 -6.08 -47.89
C GLY A 15 25.09 -6.47 -46.41
N GLN A 16 25.75 -5.73 -45.51
CA GLN A 16 25.20 -5.61 -44.15
C GLN A 16 24.20 -4.44 -44.16
N ASP A 17 22.92 -4.77 -44.24
CA ASP A 17 21.84 -3.83 -43.95
C ASP A 17 22.16 -3.09 -42.65
N PRO A 18 22.33 -1.75 -42.67
CA PRO A 18 22.44 -1.00 -41.45
C PRO A 18 21.09 -1.10 -40.75
N ARG A 19 21.00 -1.97 -39.73
CA ARG A 19 19.88 -1.96 -38.78
C ARG A 19 19.56 -0.50 -38.47
N PRO A 20 18.33 -0.03 -38.68
CA PRO A 20 18.01 1.38 -38.50
C PRO A 20 18.44 1.76 -37.09
N ARG A 21 19.48 2.61 -37.00
CA ARG A 21 19.92 3.23 -35.76
C ARG A 21 18.71 3.97 -35.25
N SER A 22 18.06 3.40 -34.23
CA SER A 22 16.92 4.01 -33.57
C SER A 22 17.32 5.43 -33.17
N GLY A 23 16.70 6.42 -33.83
CA GLY A 23 16.84 7.83 -33.49
C GLY A 23 16.46 8.11 -32.04
N PRO A 24 16.51 9.38 -31.60
CA PRO A 24 16.24 9.77 -30.23
C PRO A 24 14.95 9.11 -29.74
N ARG A 25 15.05 8.31 -28.66
CA ARG A 25 13.98 7.47 -28.11
C ARG A 25 12.63 8.17 -28.20
N ASN A 26 11.75 7.64 -29.04
CA ASN A 26 10.37 8.08 -29.05
C ASN A 26 9.77 7.75 -27.68
N ARG A 27 9.65 8.76 -26.82
CA ARG A 27 9.10 8.65 -25.48
C ARG A 27 7.67 8.17 -25.60
N ASP A 28 7.33 7.11 -24.88
CA ASP A 28 6.04 6.43 -25.06
C ASP A 28 4.91 7.20 -24.38
N ARG A 29 4.30 8.12 -25.13
CA ARG A 29 3.24 9.02 -24.65
C ARG A 29 2.05 8.30 -24.03
N TYR A 30 1.73 7.10 -24.53
CA TYR A 30 0.66 6.29 -23.99
C TYR A 30 0.97 5.83 -22.57
N LEU A 31 2.19 5.35 -22.32
CA LEU A 31 2.61 4.94 -20.98
C LEU A 31 2.78 6.14 -20.04
N ASP A 32 3.22 7.29 -20.56
CA ASP A 32 3.30 8.52 -19.76
C ASP A 32 1.92 9.04 -19.32
N LEU A 33 0.91 8.96 -20.20
CA LEU A 33 -0.47 9.32 -19.85
C LEU A 33 -1.01 8.40 -18.75
N TRP A 34 -0.78 7.08 -18.87
CA TRP A 34 -1.18 6.11 -17.86
C TRP A 34 -0.52 6.34 -16.50
N ARG A 35 0.76 6.70 -16.47
CA ARG A 35 1.45 7.09 -15.23
C ARG A 35 0.86 8.36 -14.61
N ALA A 36 0.60 9.38 -15.42
CA ALA A 36 0.01 10.63 -14.96
C ALA A 36 -1.42 10.39 -14.41
N ALA A 37 -2.23 9.62 -15.13
CA ALA A 37 -3.57 9.23 -14.68
C ALA A 37 -3.51 8.45 -13.36
N ALA A 38 -2.59 7.49 -13.24
CA ALA A 38 -2.40 6.72 -12.01
C ALA A 38 -2.07 7.63 -10.82
N LEU A 39 -1.17 8.59 -11.01
CA LEU A 39 -0.79 9.56 -9.98
C LEU A 39 -1.97 10.45 -9.58
N VAL A 40 -2.71 11.00 -10.54
CA VAL A 40 -3.92 11.81 -10.26
C VAL A 40 -4.95 10.99 -9.49
N ARG A 41 -5.20 9.75 -9.92
CA ARG A 41 -6.15 8.85 -9.25
C ARG A 41 -5.71 8.52 -7.82
N VAL A 42 -4.41 8.34 -7.57
CA VAL A 42 -3.87 8.14 -6.21
C VAL A 42 -4.18 9.36 -5.33
N VAL A 43 -3.97 10.58 -5.82
CA VAL A 43 -4.29 11.79 -5.06
C VAL A 43 -5.80 11.87 -4.77
N VAL A 44 -6.65 11.71 -5.78
CA VAL A 44 -8.12 11.76 -5.61
C VAL A 44 -8.61 10.70 -4.62
N TYR A 45 -8.08 9.48 -4.71
CA TYR A 45 -8.40 8.40 -3.77
C TYR A 45 -8.09 8.79 -2.32
N HIS A 46 -6.93 9.37 -2.06
CA HIS A 46 -6.54 9.75 -0.69
C HIS A 46 -7.26 10.98 -0.16
N VAL A 47 -7.69 11.91 -1.03
CA VAL A 47 -8.47 13.08 -0.60
C VAL A 47 -9.87 12.68 -0.13
N PHE A 48 -10.50 11.70 -0.77
CA PHE A 48 -11.91 11.36 -0.50
C PHE A 48 -12.15 9.97 0.09
N GLY A 49 -11.13 9.10 0.12
CA GLY A 49 -11.31 7.70 0.53
C GLY A 49 -12.21 6.91 -0.42
N TRP A 50 -12.33 7.33 -1.69
CA TRP A 50 -13.24 6.69 -2.66
C TRP A 50 -12.76 5.31 -3.08
N VAL A 51 -13.14 4.32 -2.28
CA VAL A 51 -12.71 2.91 -2.36
C VAL A 51 -12.96 2.28 -3.73
N TRP A 52 -14.00 2.69 -4.44
CA TRP A 52 -14.31 2.20 -5.79
C TRP A 52 -13.21 2.52 -6.83
N LEU A 53 -12.32 3.48 -6.56
CA LEU A 53 -11.35 3.97 -7.54
C LEU A 53 -10.16 3.07 -7.91
N THR A 54 -9.45 2.32 -7.07
CA THR A 54 -9.91 1.15 -6.35
C THR A 54 -9.87 0.03 -7.36
N VAL A 55 -11.07 -0.47 -7.56
CA VAL A 55 -11.38 -1.48 -8.52
C VAL A 55 -11.49 -0.88 -9.93
N LEU A 56 -12.01 0.34 -10.08
CA LEU A 56 -12.15 0.96 -11.41
C LEU A 56 -10.78 1.12 -12.11
N PHE A 57 -9.79 1.57 -11.34
CA PHE A 57 -8.46 1.86 -11.84
C PHE A 57 -7.40 1.42 -10.83
N PRO A 58 -6.89 0.17 -10.92
CA PRO A 58 -5.86 -0.37 -10.02
C PRO A 58 -4.48 0.24 -10.32
N ALA A 59 -4.31 1.51 -9.91
CA ALA A 59 -3.15 2.33 -10.23
C ALA A 59 -1.82 1.73 -9.76
N MET A 60 -1.80 1.05 -8.59
CA MET A 60 -0.58 0.51 -8.02
C MET A 60 0.00 -0.63 -8.88
N GLY A 61 -0.83 -1.60 -9.27
CA GLY A 61 -0.44 -2.68 -10.18
C GLY A 61 0.05 -2.16 -11.53
N LEU A 62 -0.65 -1.17 -12.11
CA LEU A 62 -0.21 -0.52 -13.34
C LEU A 62 1.15 0.16 -13.19
N MET A 63 1.34 0.96 -12.14
CA MET A 63 2.59 1.65 -11.87
C MET A 63 3.78 0.66 -11.74
N PHE A 64 3.58 -0.47 -11.05
CA PHE A 64 4.59 -1.52 -10.94
C PHE A 64 4.90 -2.19 -12.29
N ALA A 65 3.90 -2.43 -13.13
CA ALA A 65 4.13 -3.00 -14.45
C ALA A 65 4.89 -2.07 -15.39
N LEU A 66 4.54 -0.78 -15.38
CA LEU A 66 5.26 0.24 -16.15
C LEU A 66 6.70 0.39 -15.66
N ALA A 67 6.90 0.36 -14.34
CA ALA A 67 8.22 0.36 -13.74
C ALA A 67 9.05 -0.88 -14.11
N GLY A 68 8.45 -2.07 -14.09
CA GLY A 68 9.08 -3.33 -14.51
C GLY A 68 9.56 -3.28 -15.96
N SER A 69 8.72 -2.80 -16.88
CA SER A 69 9.11 -2.61 -18.29
C SER A 69 10.30 -1.66 -18.44
N LEU A 70 10.28 -0.52 -17.74
CA LEU A 70 11.38 0.42 -17.74
C LEU A 70 12.64 -0.13 -17.07
N MET A 71 12.50 -1.00 -16.06
CA MET A 71 13.61 -1.64 -15.36
C MET A 71 14.29 -2.68 -16.26
N ALA A 72 13.54 -3.53 -16.97
CA ALA A 72 14.11 -4.44 -17.96
C ALA A 72 14.91 -3.69 -19.02
N SER A 73 14.35 -2.61 -19.59
CA SER A 73 15.08 -1.73 -20.51
C SER A 73 16.34 -1.10 -19.91
N SER A 74 16.34 -0.83 -18.60
CA SER A 74 17.50 -0.25 -17.91
C SER A 74 18.58 -1.30 -17.64
N LEU A 75 18.19 -2.51 -17.25
CA LEU A 75 19.07 -3.66 -17.04
C LEU A 75 19.72 -4.08 -18.36
N ASP A 76 18.98 -4.14 -19.47
CA ASP A 76 19.57 -4.46 -20.79
C ASP A 76 20.61 -3.43 -21.23
N ARG A 77 20.41 -2.14 -20.90
CA ARG A 77 21.33 -1.08 -21.30
C ARG A 77 22.56 -0.95 -20.41
N SER A 78 22.41 -1.21 -19.12
CA SER A 78 23.43 -0.83 -18.12
C SER A 78 23.74 -1.90 -17.07
N GLY A 79 23.17 -3.10 -17.22
CA GLY A 79 23.35 -4.21 -16.28
C GLY A 79 22.98 -3.81 -14.85
N PRO A 80 23.67 -4.36 -13.83
CA PRO A 80 23.41 -4.06 -12.41
C PRO A 80 23.52 -2.58 -12.04
N LYS A 81 24.27 -1.76 -12.81
CA LYS A 81 24.35 -0.30 -12.59
C LYS A 81 22.99 0.40 -12.75
N ALA A 82 22.01 -0.25 -13.38
CA ALA A 82 20.63 0.21 -13.43
C ALA A 82 20.02 0.39 -12.02
N ILE A 83 20.33 -0.50 -11.08
CA ILE A 83 19.84 -0.44 -9.69
C ILE A 83 20.31 0.84 -9.02
N ALA A 84 21.62 1.09 -9.03
CA ALA A 84 22.20 2.31 -8.46
C ALA A 84 21.60 3.59 -9.08
N ARG A 85 21.24 3.55 -10.37
CA ARG A 85 20.56 4.68 -11.03
C ARG A 85 19.12 4.87 -10.57
N ARG A 86 18.40 3.79 -10.28
CA ARG A 86 17.03 3.82 -9.75
C ARG A 86 17.02 4.28 -8.30
N LEU A 87 17.91 3.74 -7.46
CA LEU A 87 18.11 4.16 -6.08
C LEU A 87 18.40 5.66 -5.99
N ARG A 88 19.34 6.16 -6.79
CA ARG A 88 19.65 7.61 -6.84
C ARG A 88 18.48 8.47 -7.25
N ARG A 89 17.51 7.96 -8.01
CA ARG A 89 16.30 8.70 -8.40
C ARG A 89 15.21 8.67 -7.33
N LEU A 90 15.29 7.73 -6.40
CA LEU A 90 14.26 7.46 -5.39
C LEU A 90 14.66 8.01 -4.03
N LEU A 91 15.89 7.74 -3.60
CA LEU A 91 16.36 8.02 -2.24
C LEU A 91 16.50 9.54 -1.95
N PRO A 92 17.03 10.40 -2.83
CA PRO A 92 17.17 11.81 -2.50
C PRO A 92 15.83 12.53 -2.26
N PRO A 93 14.78 12.35 -3.08
CA PRO A 93 13.45 12.89 -2.76
C PRO A 93 12.89 12.35 -1.43
N LEU A 94 13.13 11.07 -1.12
CA LEU A 94 12.75 10.49 0.16
C LEU A 94 13.52 11.12 1.33
N TRP A 95 14.81 11.38 1.18
CA TRP A 95 15.60 12.05 2.21
C TRP A 95 15.19 13.50 2.43
N ALA A 96 14.84 14.22 1.36
CA ALA A 96 14.28 15.56 1.48
C ALA A 96 12.94 15.55 2.24
N PHE A 97 12.11 14.53 2.02
CA PHE A 97 10.89 14.31 2.78
C PHE A 97 11.18 13.94 4.24
N ALA A 98 12.12 13.03 4.49
CA ALA A 98 12.56 12.60 5.82
C ALA A 98 13.12 13.77 6.65
N ALA A 99 13.88 14.67 6.00
CA ALA A 99 14.46 15.86 6.62
C ALA A 99 13.40 16.86 7.14
N VAL A 100 12.15 16.73 6.70
CA VAL A 100 11.01 17.49 7.25
C VAL A 100 10.21 16.62 8.21
N ALA A 101 9.86 15.40 7.78
CA ALA A 101 8.98 14.50 8.53
C ALA A 101 9.56 14.10 9.89
N VAL A 102 10.82 13.66 9.92
CA VAL A 102 11.46 13.13 11.14
C VAL A 102 11.65 14.24 12.17
N PRO A 103 12.23 15.41 11.85
CA PRO A 103 12.32 16.49 12.83
C PRO A 103 10.94 16.93 13.32
N LEU A 104 9.96 17.09 12.44
CA LEU A 104 8.60 17.49 12.84
C LEU A 104 8.00 16.52 13.86
N MET A 105 8.14 15.21 13.66
CA MET A 105 7.67 14.20 14.61
C MET A 105 8.45 14.24 15.93
N LEU A 106 9.78 14.39 15.88
CA LEU A 106 10.61 14.52 17.09
C LEU A 106 10.24 15.76 17.92
N PHE A 107 10.04 16.91 17.27
CA PHE A 107 9.68 18.17 17.93
C PHE A 107 8.28 18.17 18.55
N THR A 108 7.36 17.39 18.01
CA THR A 108 5.95 17.33 18.44
C THR A 108 5.67 16.19 19.42
N GLY A 109 6.72 15.65 20.04
CA GLY A 109 6.59 14.69 21.14
C GLY A 109 6.57 13.24 20.69
N TRP A 110 7.48 12.84 19.79
CA TRP A 110 7.82 11.42 19.64
C TRP A 110 8.55 10.95 20.91
N GLY A 111 7.78 10.71 21.98
CA GLY A 111 8.28 10.55 23.35
C GLY A 111 8.83 9.15 23.67
N ALA A 112 8.56 8.15 22.84
CA ALA A 112 9.04 6.78 23.03
C ALA A 112 9.65 6.22 21.74
N ALA A 113 10.62 5.32 21.90
CA ALA A 113 11.16 4.57 20.77
C ALA A 113 10.01 3.91 19.99
N PRO A 114 10.10 3.83 18.65
CA PRO A 114 9.15 3.05 17.85
C PRO A 114 8.91 1.69 18.52
N THR A 115 7.64 1.31 18.70
CA THR A 115 7.22 0.07 19.39
C THR A 115 7.61 -1.22 18.66
N ALA A 116 8.52 -1.13 17.69
CA ALA A 116 9.02 -2.24 16.89
C ALA A 116 10.38 -2.74 17.41
N HIS A 117 10.76 -3.92 16.91
CA HIS A 117 11.86 -4.75 17.39
C HIS A 117 13.24 -4.05 17.53
N LEU A 118 13.51 -2.95 16.81
CA LEU A 118 14.79 -2.24 16.86
C LEU A 118 14.76 -0.93 17.66
N GLY A 119 13.63 -0.55 18.27
CA GLY A 119 13.47 0.73 18.97
C GLY A 119 13.86 1.92 18.10
N TRP A 120 14.75 2.80 18.59
CA TRP A 120 15.27 3.94 17.81
C TRP A 120 16.04 3.55 16.55
N GLY A 121 16.54 2.30 16.48
CA GLY A 121 17.18 1.75 15.28
C GLY A 121 16.25 1.65 14.07
N GLU A 122 14.93 1.68 14.26
CA GLU A 122 13.96 1.74 13.15
C GLU A 122 14.07 3.03 12.32
N LEU A 123 14.69 4.09 12.85
CA LEU A 123 14.93 5.32 12.09
C LEU A 123 15.90 5.12 10.91
N LEU A 124 16.71 4.04 10.90
CA LEU A 124 17.54 3.69 9.75
C LEU A 124 16.70 3.51 8.47
N TRP A 125 15.43 3.09 8.60
CA TRP A 125 14.55 2.88 7.47
C TRP A 125 14.20 4.19 6.75
N TRP A 126 14.33 5.36 7.40
CA TRP A 126 14.24 6.66 6.72
C TRP A 126 15.44 6.94 5.80
N ILE A 127 16.60 6.31 6.04
CA ILE A 127 17.80 6.42 5.22
C ILE A 127 17.73 5.40 4.07
N PHE A 128 17.50 4.14 4.38
CA PHE A 128 17.37 3.07 3.41
C PHE A 128 16.08 2.28 3.68
N PRO A 129 14.98 2.51 2.94
CA PRO A 129 13.64 2.05 3.32
C PRO A 129 13.40 0.58 2.97
N ALA A 130 14.12 -0.33 3.63
CA ALA A 130 13.85 -1.76 3.51
C ALA A 130 12.55 -2.17 4.21
N ARG A 131 12.11 -1.39 5.19
CA ARG A 131 10.78 -1.42 5.80
C ARG A 131 10.11 -0.06 5.66
N THR A 132 8.79 -0.05 5.83
CA THR A 132 8.03 1.19 5.91
C THR A 132 8.52 1.97 7.13
N PRO A 133 9.12 3.16 6.94
CA PRO A 133 9.73 3.90 8.05
C PRO A 133 8.70 4.18 9.15
N PRO A 134 9.04 3.99 10.43
CA PRO A 134 8.09 4.16 11.51
C PRO A 134 7.65 5.62 11.62
N THR A 135 6.51 5.84 12.27
CA THR A 135 6.05 7.15 12.71
C THR A 135 5.59 7.08 14.17
N GLY A 136 5.61 8.22 14.86
CA GLY A 136 5.17 8.31 16.26
C GLY A 136 3.66 8.12 16.43
N SER A 137 3.20 8.15 17.69
CA SER A 137 1.80 7.98 18.07
C SER A 137 0.90 9.20 17.76
N GLN A 138 1.45 10.25 17.15
CA GLN A 138 0.69 11.47 16.87
C GLN A 138 -0.41 11.19 15.83
N SER A 139 -1.61 11.71 16.07
CA SER A 139 -2.81 11.47 15.25
C SER A 139 -2.70 11.94 13.80
N TRP A 140 -1.71 12.78 13.47
CA TRP A 140 -1.45 13.27 12.12
C TRP A 140 -0.27 12.57 11.43
N ALA A 141 0.54 11.79 12.16
CA ALA A 141 1.79 11.24 11.64
C ALA A 141 1.57 10.22 10.50
N TRP A 142 0.38 9.61 10.43
CA TRP A 142 -0.05 8.76 9.32
C TRP A 142 0.09 9.43 7.96
N ALA A 143 -0.06 10.77 7.88
CA ALA A 143 0.05 11.51 6.62
C ALA A 143 1.46 11.40 6.01
N PHE A 144 2.48 11.15 6.82
CA PHE A 144 3.86 10.96 6.37
C PHE A 144 4.25 9.49 6.15
N ASN A 145 3.45 8.55 6.68
CA ASN A 145 3.73 7.12 6.60
C ASN A 145 2.94 6.40 5.50
N ALA A 146 1.65 6.75 5.34
CA ALA A 146 0.64 5.94 4.66
C ALA A 146 0.96 5.58 3.20
N VAL A 147 1.83 6.36 2.55
CA VAL A 147 2.22 6.18 1.15
C VAL A 147 3.60 5.51 0.99
N LEU A 148 4.38 5.37 2.06
CA LEU A 148 5.77 4.90 1.98
C LEU A 148 5.87 3.42 1.60
N TRP A 149 4.85 2.59 1.89
CA TRP A 149 4.82 1.18 1.51
C TRP A 149 5.10 0.96 0.02
N TYR A 150 4.64 1.87 -0.86
CA TYR A 150 4.86 1.78 -2.30
C TYR A 150 6.33 1.95 -2.66
N ILE A 151 7.00 2.92 -2.02
CA ILE A 151 8.42 3.21 -2.23
C ILE A 151 9.26 2.02 -1.77
N VAL A 152 8.93 1.45 -0.62
CA VAL A 152 9.56 0.24 -0.07
C VAL A 152 9.36 -0.96 -1.01
N THR A 153 8.14 -1.19 -1.47
CA THR A 153 7.83 -2.30 -2.39
C THR A 153 8.54 -2.11 -3.74
N TYR A 154 8.55 -0.88 -4.26
CA TYR A 154 9.29 -0.53 -5.47
C TYR A 154 10.79 -0.74 -5.30
N LEU A 155 11.36 -0.36 -4.15
CA LEU A 155 12.76 -0.62 -3.82
C LEU A 155 13.06 -2.11 -3.90
N TRP A 156 12.29 -2.95 -3.22
CA TRP A 156 12.47 -4.40 -3.23
C TRP A 156 12.38 -4.98 -4.65
N LEU A 157 11.37 -4.60 -5.43
CA LEU A 157 11.24 -5.06 -6.82
C LEU A 157 12.43 -4.62 -7.70
N VAL A 158 12.95 -3.41 -7.52
CA VAL A 158 14.16 -2.94 -8.21
C VAL A 158 15.39 -3.77 -7.83
N LEU A 159 15.57 -4.06 -6.53
CA LEU A 159 16.70 -4.85 -6.02
C LEU A 159 16.65 -6.30 -6.53
N LEU A 160 15.45 -6.91 -6.51
CA LEU A 160 15.21 -8.28 -6.96
C LEU A 160 15.24 -8.43 -8.50
N SER A 161 15.12 -7.32 -9.24
CA SER A 161 14.95 -7.34 -10.69
C SER A 161 16.02 -8.11 -11.49
N PRO A 162 17.33 -8.10 -11.18
CA PRO A 162 18.29 -8.90 -11.92
C PRO A 162 17.98 -10.40 -11.84
N ALA A 163 17.66 -10.90 -10.65
CA ALA A 163 17.30 -12.30 -10.42
C ALA A 163 15.94 -12.62 -11.07
N LEU A 164 14.93 -11.78 -10.84
CA LEU A 164 13.61 -11.95 -11.44
C LEU A 164 13.65 -11.91 -12.97
N LEU A 165 14.45 -11.03 -13.57
CA LEU A 165 14.58 -10.94 -15.03
C LEU A 165 15.32 -12.17 -15.59
N ALA A 166 16.36 -12.65 -14.91
CA ALA A 166 17.05 -13.88 -15.29
C ALA A 166 16.11 -15.10 -15.23
N ALA A 167 15.36 -15.25 -14.13
CA ALA A 167 14.37 -16.32 -13.96
C ALA A 167 13.25 -16.20 -15.02
N PHE A 168 12.74 -15.00 -15.26
CA PHE A 168 11.70 -14.75 -16.25
C PHE A 168 12.15 -15.07 -17.68
N ARG A 169 13.38 -14.71 -18.06
CA ARG A 169 13.91 -15.04 -19.40
C ARG A 169 14.20 -16.53 -19.57
N ARG A 170 14.57 -17.22 -18.48
CA ARG A 170 14.78 -18.67 -18.46
C ARG A 170 13.44 -19.43 -18.53
N TRP A 171 12.46 -19.03 -17.72
CA TRP A 171 11.17 -19.69 -17.56
C TRP A 171 10.03 -18.67 -17.37
N PRO A 172 9.56 -18.00 -18.44
CA PRO A 172 8.65 -16.87 -18.32
C PRO A 172 7.31 -17.25 -17.68
N TRP A 173 6.71 -18.34 -18.16
CA TRP A 173 5.41 -18.79 -17.67
C TRP A 173 5.45 -19.38 -16.26
N ARG A 174 6.53 -20.09 -15.90
CA ARG A 174 6.70 -20.63 -14.55
C ARG A 174 6.90 -19.50 -13.54
N THR A 175 7.75 -18.54 -13.87
CA THR A 175 7.99 -17.37 -13.03
C THR A 175 6.71 -16.55 -12.81
N LEU A 176 5.92 -16.34 -13.87
CA LEU A 176 4.63 -15.65 -13.75
C LEU A 176 3.60 -16.47 -12.94
N ALA A 177 3.53 -17.79 -13.14
CA ALA A 177 2.63 -18.66 -12.39
C ALA A 177 2.95 -18.66 -10.89
N VAL A 178 4.24 -18.74 -10.52
CA VAL A 178 4.69 -18.63 -9.11
C VAL A 178 4.31 -17.27 -8.53
N ALA A 179 4.55 -16.18 -9.27
CA ALA A 179 4.18 -14.84 -8.85
C ALA A 179 2.67 -14.64 -8.59
N VAL A 180 1.81 -15.40 -9.27
CA VAL A 180 0.36 -15.42 -9.02
C VAL A 180 -0.01 -16.37 -7.88
N ALA A 181 0.66 -17.52 -7.79
CA ALA A 181 0.33 -18.56 -6.82
C ALA A 181 0.68 -18.15 -5.38
N VAL A 182 1.74 -17.39 -5.15
CA VAL A 182 2.17 -16.97 -3.80
C VAL A 182 1.07 -16.23 -3.02
N PRO A 183 0.48 -15.12 -3.53
CA PRO A 183 -0.58 -14.43 -2.79
C PRO A 183 -1.85 -15.27 -2.60
N VAL A 184 -2.12 -16.23 -3.49
CA VAL A 184 -3.21 -17.21 -3.32
C VAL A 184 -2.91 -18.19 -2.20
N ALA A 185 -1.70 -18.76 -2.19
CA ALA A 185 -1.27 -19.72 -1.19
C ALA A 185 -1.23 -19.10 0.22
N SER A 186 -0.88 -17.82 0.32
CA SER A 186 -0.94 -17.08 1.59
C SER A 186 -2.36 -16.92 2.13
N LEU A 187 -3.39 -16.79 1.29
CA LEU A 187 -4.78 -16.74 1.77
C LEU A 187 -5.18 -18.06 2.43
N PHE A 188 -4.86 -19.19 1.79
CA PHE A 188 -5.24 -20.52 2.29
C PHE A 188 -4.37 -20.97 3.48
N GLY A 189 -3.54 -20.08 4.04
CA GLY A 189 -2.63 -20.39 5.13
C GLY A 189 -1.52 -21.39 4.79
N VAL A 190 -1.38 -21.76 3.50
CA VAL A 190 -0.34 -22.67 3.00
C VAL A 190 1.04 -22.02 3.09
N VAL A 191 1.09 -20.69 2.89
CA VAL A 191 2.30 -19.88 3.05
C VAL A 191 2.04 -18.80 4.09
N GLN A 192 2.55 -19.01 5.30
CA GLN A 192 2.51 -18.01 6.37
C GLN A 192 3.65 -17.02 6.18
N ILE A 193 3.31 -15.80 5.75
CA ILE A 193 4.25 -14.69 5.67
C ILE A 193 4.23 -14.01 7.04
N GLY A 194 5.09 -14.48 7.95
CA GLY A 194 5.24 -13.94 9.29
C GLY A 194 6.49 -13.09 9.47
N GLY A 195 6.62 -12.51 10.66
CA GLY A 195 7.85 -11.88 11.12
C GLY A 195 8.05 -10.44 10.66
N TYR A 196 9.26 -9.95 10.93
CA TYR A 196 9.61 -8.54 10.88
C TYR A 196 9.36 -7.85 9.53
N PHE A 197 9.50 -8.58 8.42
CA PHE A 197 9.32 -8.07 7.05
C PHE A 197 7.98 -8.48 6.40
N ASN A 198 6.97 -8.85 7.19
CA ASN A 198 5.70 -9.35 6.67
C ASN A 198 5.04 -8.39 5.66
N GLU A 199 4.87 -7.12 6.03
CA GLU A 199 4.25 -6.10 5.16
C GLU A 199 4.96 -6.04 3.79
N GLN A 200 6.30 -6.08 3.80
CA GLN A 200 7.10 -5.99 2.58
C GLN A 200 6.96 -7.25 1.73
N ALA A 201 7.00 -8.43 2.34
CA ALA A 201 6.82 -9.70 1.64
C ALA A 201 5.41 -9.82 1.05
N THR A 202 4.38 -9.42 1.79
CA THR A 202 2.97 -9.38 1.33
C THR A 202 2.80 -8.43 0.16
N ASN A 203 3.33 -7.20 0.24
CA ASN A 203 3.24 -6.23 -0.85
C ASN A 203 4.02 -6.67 -2.10
N VAL A 204 5.24 -7.19 -1.93
CA VAL A 204 6.03 -7.73 -3.05
C VAL A 204 5.30 -8.91 -3.69
N GLY A 205 4.78 -9.85 -2.90
CA GLY A 205 4.00 -10.98 -3.39
C GLY A 205 2.75 -10.56 -4.16
N THR A 206 2.07 -9.50 -3.71
CA THR A 206 0.88 -8.96 -4.37
C THR A 206 1.18 -8.40 -5.76
N TYR A 207 2.29 -7.66 -5.92
CA TYR A 207 2.57 -6.86 -7.12
C TYR A 207 3.65 -7.42 -8.05
N VAL A 208 4.40 -8.44 -7.65
CA VAL A 208 5.47 -9.03 -8.46
C VAL A 208 4.95 -9.56 -9.80
N ALA A 209 3.74 -10.11 -9.86
CA ALA A 209 3.14 -10.55 -11.14
C ALA A 209 2.94 -9.38 -12.12
N CYS A 210 2.52 -8.20 -11.63
CA CYS A 210 2.41 -7.00 -12.46
C CYS A 210 3.79 -6.52 -12.93
N TRP A 211 4.80 -6.55 -12.06
CA TRP A 211 6.18 -6.21 -12.42
C TRP A 211 6.71 -7.10 -13.56
N LEU A 212 6.50 -8.42 -13.45
CA LEU A 212 6.87 -9.40 -14.48
C LEU A 212 6.08 -9.19 -15.79
N LEU A 213 4.82 -8.75 -15.71
CA LEU A 213 4.05 -8.39 -16.89
C LEU A 213 4.67 -7.18 -17.63
N GLY A 214 5.32 -6.29 -16.88
CA GLY A 214 6.20 -5.25 -17.42
C GLY A 214 7.40 -5.81 -18.20
N PHE A 215 8.07 -6.83 -17.67
CA PHE A 215 9.14 -7.55 -18.39
C PHE A 215 8.61 -8.22 -19.66
N ALA A 216 7.45 -8.89 -19.56
CA ALA A 216 6.77 -9.50 -20.69
C ALA A 216 6.42 -8.49 -21.79
N HIS A 217 6.05 -7.26 -21.41
CA HIS A 217 5.81 -6.17 -22.36
C HIS A 217 7.09 -5.71 -23.05
N HIS A 218 8.17 -5.50 -22.29
CA HIS A 218 9.47 -5.08 -22.82
C HIS A 218 10.08 -6.13 -23.77
N ASP A 219 10.09 -7.41 -23.39
CA ASP A 219 10.62 -8.52 -24.21
C ASP A 219 9.67 -8.91 -25.37
N GLY A 220 8.51 -8.25 -25.48
CA GLY A 220 7.53 -8.46 -26.54
C GLY A 220 6.74 -9.76 -26.44
N LEU A 221 6.87 -10.51 -25.33
CA LEU A 221 6.15 -11.76 -25.09
C LEU A 221 4.64 -11.58 -25.21
N LEU A 222 4.10 -10.46 -24.68
CA LEU A 222 2.68 -10.17 -24.76
C LEU A 222 2.17 -10.08 -26.19
N LYS A 223 2.99 -9.60 -27.14
CA LYS A 223 2.63 -9.44 -28.56
C LYS A 223 2.61 -10.77 -29.31
N ARG A 224 3.45 -11.72 -28.91
CA ARG A 224 3.59 -13.05 -29.54
C ARG A 224 2.39 -13.95 -29.29
N LEU A 225 1.62 -13.70 -28.22
CA LEU A 225 0.42 -14.48 -27.93
C LEU A 225 -0.72 -14.17 -28.94
N PRO A 226 -1.41 -15.20 -29.45
CA PRO A 226 -2.63 -15.03 -30.24
C PRO A 226 -3.69 -14.23 -29.48
N ALA A 227 -4.31 -13.25 -30.14
CA ALA A 227 -5.26 -12.32 -29.51
C ALA A 227 -6.40 -13.03 -28.77
N ARG A 228 -6.90 -14.14 -29.30
CA ARG A 228 -7.95 -14.97 -28.66
C ARG A 228 -7.49 -15.55 -27.32
N ARG A 229 -6.34 -16.25 -27.30
CA ARG A 229 -5.81 -16.88 -26.07
C ARG A 229 -5.49 -15.82 -25.01
N TYR A 230 -4.94 -14.68 -25.45
CA TYR A 230 -4.68 -13.54 -24.58
C TYR A 230 -5.96 -12.99 -23.96
N ALA A 231 -6.99 -12.72 -24.77
CA ALA A 231 -8.27 -12.20 -24.29
C ALA A 231 -8.96 -13.16 -23.33
N ILE A 232 -8.94 -14.47 -23.59
CA ILE A 232 -9.50 -15.49 -22.69
C ILE A 232 -8.76 -15.49 -21.34
N ALA A 233 -7.43 -15.47 -21.35
CA ALA A 233 -6.65 -15.43 -20.11
C ALA A 233 -6.96 -14.15 -19.30
N VAL A 234 -6.99 -12.99 -19.96
CA VAL A 234 -7.34 -11.72 -19.31
C VAL A 234 -8.76 -11.75 -18.73
N ALA A 235 -9.73 -12.30 -19.47
CA ALA A 235 -11.10 -12.44 -18.97
C ALA A 235 -11.17 -13.38 -17.76
N ALA A 236 -10.43 -14.50 -17.76
CA ALA A 236 -10.35 -15.41 -16.62
C ALA A 236 -9.78 -14.72 -15.37
N PHE A 237 -8.67 -13.96 -15.51
CA PHE A 237 -8.13 -13.16 -14.41
C PHE A 237 -9.10 -12.08 -13.93
N ALA A 238 -9.81 -11.41 -14.86
CA ALA A 238 -10.78 -10.38 -14.52
C ALA A 238 -11.97 -10.96 -13.75
N LEU A 239 -12.53 -12.08 -14.21
CA LEU A 239 -13.65 -12.75 -13.54
C LEU A 239 -13.25 -13.29 -12.17
N ALA A 240 -12.09 -13.94 -12.07
CA ALA A 240 -11.57 -14.44 -10.79
C ALA A 240 -11.31 -13.29 -9.81
N GLY A 241 -10.68 -12.20 -10.26
CA GLY A 241 -10.45 -11.00 -9.44
C GLY A 241 -11.75 -10.33 -9.00
N ALA A 242 -12.71 -10.17 -9.92
CA ALA A 242 -14.03 -9.59 -9.62
C ALA A 242 -14.80 -10.42 -8.59
N ALA A 243 -14.87 -11.74 -8.79
CA ALA A 243 -15.53 -12.66 -7.87
C ALA A 243 -14.90 -12.61 -6.48
N TRP A 244 -13.57 -12.50 -6.41
CA TRP A 244 -12.85 -12.40 -5.14
C TRP A 244 -13.11 -11.08 -4.43
N VAL A 245 -13.07 -9.96 -5.16
CA VAL A 245 -13.39 -8.64 -4.60
C VAL A 245 -14.82 -8.62 -4.06
N LEU A 246 -15.78 -9.22 -4.78
CA LEU A 246 -17.16 -9.34 -4.33
C LEU A 246 -17.27 -10.22 -3.08
N ALA A 247 -16.59 -11.37 -3.05
CA ALA A 247 -16.59 -12.25 -1.89
C ALA A 247 -15.98 -11.57 -0.64
N ALA A 248 -14.88 -10.84 -0.82
CA ALA A 248 -14.25 -10.08 0.25
C ALA A 248 -15.12 -8.90 0.70
N ALA A 249 -15.78 -8.21 -0.23
CA ALA A 249 -16.72 -7.14 0.11
C ALA A 249 -17.94 -7.68 0.87
N TRP A 250 -18.42 -8.87 0.51
CA TRP A 250 -19.51 -9.54 1.23
C TRP A 250 -19.13 -9.92 2.66
N SER A 251 -17.91 -10.40 2.88
CA SER A 251 -17.46 -10.85 4.21
C SER A 251 -16.95 -9.72 5.11
N SER A 252 -16.28 -8.72 4.54
CA SER A 252 -15.59 -7.66 5.30
C SER A 252 -16.24 -6.28 5.18
N GLY A 253 -17.23 -6.11 4.29
CA GLY A 253 -17.87 -4.83 4.01
C GLY A 253 -17.01 -3.84 3.20
N SER A 254 -15.77 -4.21 2.83
CA SER A 254 -14.84 -3.32 2.13
C SER A 254 -14.57 -3.77 0.69
N PHE A 255 -14.72 -2.84 -0.25
CA PHE A 255 -14.31 -3.00 -1.66
C PHE A 255 -12.85 -2.55 -1.90
N ASP A 256 -12.09 -2.25 -0.85
CA ASP A 256 -10.73 -1.69 -0.99
C ASP A 256 -9.76 -2.76 -1.45
N LEU A 257 -9.36 -2.65 -2.72
CA LEU A 257 -8.43 -3.57 -3.35
C LEU A 257 -7.08 -3.60 -2.60
N ASN A 258 -6.71 -2.53 -1.89
CA ASN A 258 -5.48 -2.51 -1.09
C ASN A 258 -5.55 -3.45 0.13
N ARG A 259 -6.74 -3.82 0.58
CA ARG A 259 -6.96 -4.73 1.73
C ARG A 259 -7.20 -6.19 1.31
N ILE A 260 -7.21 -6.47 0.00
CA ILE A 260 -7.52 -7.79 -0.56
C ILE A 260 -6.34 -8.24 -1.44
N PRO A 261 -5.20 -8.68 -0.87
CA PRO A 261 -3.98 -8.98 -1.65
C PRO A 261 -4.20 -9.92 -2.84
N GLY A 262 -4.88 -11.07 -2.61
CA GLY A 262 -5.20 -12.03 -3.67
C GLY A 262 -6.07 -11.41 -4.77
N GLY A 263 -7.19 -10.79 -4.39
CA GLY A 263 -8.08 -10.10 -5.34
C GLY A 263 -7.35 -9.00 -6.13
N ASN A 264 -6.47 -8.25 -5.47
CA ASN A 264 -5.64 -7.22 -6.08
C ASN A 264 -4.70 -7.78 -7.14
N THR A 265 -4.02 -8.90 -6.86
CA THR A 265 -3.14 -9.55 -7.84
C THR A 265 -3.90 -9.91 -9.12
N PHE A 266 -5.03 -10.63 -9.01
CA PHE A 266 -5.79 -11.08 -10.18
C PHE A 266 -6.37 -9.89 -10.96
N TRP A 267 -6.99 -8.96 -10.24
CA TRP A 267 -7.63 -7.79 -10.83
C TRP A 267 -6.61 -6.87 -11.51
N SER A 268 -5.49 -6.59 -10.85
CA SER A 268 -4.40 -5.78 -11.41
C SER A 268 -3.78 -6.45 -12.64
N ILE A 269 -3.57 -7.76 -12.65
CA ILE A 269 -3.06 -8.47 -13.84
C ILE A 269 -3.99 -8.28 -15.03
N ALA A 270 -5.30 -8.47 -14.84
CA ALA A 270 -6.28 -8.33 -15.92
C ALA A 270 -6.30 -6.91 -16.49
N PHE A 271 -6.34 -5.90 -15.61
CA PHE A 271 -6.32 -4.50 -16.00
C PHE A 271 -5.03 -4.14 -16.75
N VAL A 272 -3.88 -4.48 -16.19
CA VAL A 272 -2.57 -4.15 -16.78
C VAL A 272 -2.36 -4.88 -18.09
N ALA A 273 -2.72 -6.17 -18.18
CA ALA A 273 -2.60 -6.93 -19.42
C ALA A 273 -3.47 -6.31 -20.52
N THR A 274 -4.64 -5.80 -20.19
CA THR A 274 -5.49 -5.05 -21.12
C THR A 274 -4.79 -3.79 -21.60
N VAL A 275 -4.31 -2.95 -20.67
CA VAL A 275 -3.64 -1.68 -20.97
C VAL A 275 -2.38 -1.87 -21.82
N LEU A 276 -1.56 -2.88 -21.52
CA LEU A 276 -0.29 -3.11 -22.22
C LEU A 276 -0.45 -3.70 -23.61
N ARG A 277 -1.58 -4.36 -23.90
CA ARG A 277 -1.88 -4.93 -25.23
C ARG A 277 -2.68 -3.96 -26.10
N PHE A 278 -3.64 -3.24 -25.52
CA PHE A 278 -4.43 -2.24 -26.23
C PHE A 278 -3.62 -0.95 -26.35
N ARG A 279 -3.17 -0.60 -27.56
CA ARG A 279 -2.25 0.52 -27.82
C ARG A 279 -2.87 1.51 -28.81
N PRO A 280 -3.85 2.33 -28.41
CA PRO A 280 -4.41 3.37 -29.26
C PRO A 280 -3.33 4.40 -29.62
N ARG A 281 -3.41 4.95 -30.83
CA ARG A 281 -2.55 6.07 -31.24
C ARG A 281 -3.03 7.35 -30.52
N LEU A 282 -2.13 8.03 -29.84
CA LEU A 282 -2.40 9.26 -29.09
C LEU A 282 -1.79 10.49 -29.78
N ASP A 283 -1.81 10.53 -31.11
CA ASP A 283 -1.20 11.64 -31.87
C ASP A 283 -1.88 12.99 -31.56
N TRP A 284 -3.17 12.95 -31.20
CA TRP A 284 -3.96 14.10 -30.74
C TRP A 284 -3.44 14.73 -29.43
N LEU A 285 -2.82 13.95 -28.55
CA LEU A 285 -2.37 14.42 -27.24
C LEU A 285 -1.30 15.51 -27.39
N ALA A 286 -0.46 15.41 -28.42
CA ALA A 286 0.56 16.43 -28.72
C ALA A 286 0.00 17.70 -29.36
N GLN A 287 -1.20 17.64 -29.91
CA GLN A 287 -1.90 18.81 -30.44
C GLN A 287 -2.41 19.69 -29.28
N ILE A 288 -2.78 19.09 -28.15
CA ILE A 288 -3.22 19.78 -26.95
C ILE A 288 -2.02 20.10 -26.03
N ARG A 289 -1.31 21.18 -26.35
CA ARG A 289 -0.13 21.66 -25.59
C ARG A 289 -0.29 21.70 -24.07
N PRO A 290 -1.39 22.25 -23.48
CA PRO A 290 -1.50 22.31 -22.01
C PRO A 290 -1.61 20.93 -21.38
N LEU A 291 -2.34 20.00 -22.01
CA LEU A 291 -2.48 18.63 -21.53
C LEU A 291 -1.14 17.89 -21.60
N ASN A 292 -0.42 17.99 -22.72
CA ASN A 292 0.90 17.38 -22.86
C ASN A 292 1.89 17.92 -21.81
N ARG A 293 1.91 19.24 -21.55
CA ARG A 293 2.75 19.83 -20.50
C ARG A 293 2.38 19.34 -19.11
N THR A 294 1.09 19.18 -18.82
CA THR A 294 0.60 18.67 -17.54
C THR A 294 1.07 17.23 -17.31
N VAL A 295 0.90 16.35 -18.30
CA VAL A 295 1.39 14.97 -18.25
C VAL A 295 2.91 14.92 -18.05
N GLU A 296 3.66 15.79 -18.72
CA GLU A 296 5.11 15.86 -18.57
C GLU A 296 5.53 16.32 -17.16
N LEU A 297 4.85 17.34 -16.61
CA LEU A 297 5.11 17.87 -15.27
C LEU A 297 4.81 16.81 -14.20
N LEU A 298 3.63 16.18 -14.26
CA LEU A 298 3.23 15.12 -13.33
C LEU A 298 4.25 13.97 -13.35
N ASN A 299 4.74 13.59 -14.52
CA ASN A 299 5.74 12.52 -14.63
C ASN A 299 7.15 12.94 -14.19
N ALA A 300 7.53 14.20 -14.37
CA ALA A 300 8.84 14.73 -13.99
C ALA A 300 8.96 15.07 -12.50
N ARG A 301 7.83 15.20 -11.81
CA ARG A 301 7.73 15.50 -10.37
C ARG A 301 6.99 14.41 -9.59
N ALA A 302 6.97 13.20 -10.15
CA ALA A 302 6.11 12.13 -9.67
C ALA A 302 6.42 11.74 -8.23
N VAL A 303 7.70 11.71 -7.84
CA VAL A 303 8.07 11.28 -6.48
C VAL A 303 7.72 12.35 -5.46
N THR A 304 7.96 13.61 -5.78
CA THR A 304 7.60 14.74 -4.90
C THR A 304 6.08 14.83 -4.73
N ILE A 305 5.31 14.78 -5.83
CA ILE A 305 3.84 14.77 -5.76
C ILE A 305 3.36 13.59 -4.91
N TYR A 306 3.93 12.40 -5.14
CA TYR A 306 3.56 11.20 -4.40
C TYR A 306 3.86 11.30 -2.90
N LEU A 307 5.01 11.82 -2.49
CA LEU A 307 5.36 11.93 -1.07
C LEU A 307 4.55 13.02 -0.36
N TRP A 308 4.30 14.15 -1.04
CA TRP A 308 3.74 15.35 -0.40
C TRP A 308 2.22 15.48 -0.48
N HIS A 309 1.52 14.70 -1.32
CA HIS A 309 0.06 14.84 -1.43
C HIS A 309 -0.70 14.47 -0.15
N MET A 310 -0.19 13.55 0.67
CA MET A 310 -0.84 13.18 1.94
C MET A 310 -0.69 14.26 3.01
N PRO A 311 0.52 14.81 3.28
CA PRO A 311 0.64 15.99 4.13
C PRO A 311 -0.13 17.20 3.60
N ALA A 312 -0.15 17.42 2.28
CA ALA A 312 -0.97 18.47 1.67
C ALA A 312 -2.48 18.23 1.89
N GLY A 313 -2.93 16.98 1.81
CA GLY A 313 -4.29 16.55 2.14
C GLY A 313 -4.68 16.87 3.58
N LEU A 314 -3.80 16.54 4.54
CA LEU A 314 -3.98 16.85 5.95
C LEU A 314 -4.06 18.37 6.18
N LEU A 315 -3.14 19.15 5.62
CA LEU A 315 -3.16 20.61 5.75
C LEU A 315 -4.41 21.23 5.13
N ALA A 316 -4.87 20.70 3.98
CA ALA A 316 -6.12 21.11 3.37
C ALA A 316 -7.33 20.79 4.27
N ALA A 317 -7.35 19.61 4.89
CA ALA A 317 -8.44 19.22 5.79
C ALA A 317 -8.51 20.12 7.03
N ILE A 318 -7.37 20.47 7.62
CA ILE A 318 -7.30 21.40 8.75
C ILE A 318 -7.74 22.80 8.32
N GLY A 319 -7.17 23.32 7.22
CA GLY A 319 -7.45 24.67 6.73
C GLY A 319 -8.88 24.90 6.22
N LEU A 320 -9.55 23.83 5.76
CA LEU A 320 -10.94 23.86 5.29
C LEU A 320 -11.95 23.38 6.35
N SER A 321 -11.52 23.08 7.58
CA SER A 321 -12.40 22.52 8.62
C SER A 321 -13.63 23.38 8.92
N SER A 322 -13.51 24.71 8.81
CA SER A 322 -14.61 25.67 8.99
C SER A 322 -15.33 26.04 7.68
N MET A 323 -14.84 25.57 6.52
CA MET A 323 -15.34 25.90 5.20
C MET A 323 -16.04 24.70 4.57
N VAL A 324 -17.37 24.68 4.69
CA VAL A 324 -18.20 23.67 4.01
C VAL A 324 -19.15 24.41 3.07
N LEU A 325 -19.01 24.14 1.77
CA LEU A 325 -19.98 24.63 0.79
C LEU A 325 -21.27 23.80 0.91
N SER A 326 -22.42 24.38 0.61
CA SER A 326 -23.69 23.63 0.64
C SER A 326 -23.78 22.59 -0.49
N ASP A 327 -23.11 22.85 -1.61
CA ASP A 327 -23.06 21.95 -2.76
C ASP A 327 -21.92 20.92 -2.64
N TRP A 328 -22.25 19.65 -2.90
CA TRP A 328 -21.28 18.55 -2.88
C TRP A 328 -20.20 18.73 -3.95
N ALA A 329 -20.57 19.12 -5.17
CA ALA A 329 -19.61 19.30 -6.26
C ALA A 329 -18.64 20.45 -5.95
N GLY A 330 -19.15 21.55 -5.39
CA GLY A 330 -18.35 22.65 -4.85
C GLY A 330 -17.31 22.18 -3.83
N ASN A 331 -17.71 21.34 -2.86
CA ASN A 331 -16.77 20.78 -1.87
C ASN A 331 -15.69 19.91 -2.51
N VAL A 332 -16.06 19.07 -3.48
CA VAL A 332 -15.10 18.21 -4.21
C VAL A 332 -14.07 19.07 -4.94
N VAL A 333 -14.54 20.08 -5.69
CA VAL A 333 -13.67 21.00 -6.45
C VAL A 333 -12.77 21.80 -5.51
N LEU A 334 -13.33 22.34 -4.42
CA LEU A 334 -12.58 23.13 -3.44
C LEU A 334 -11.45 22.31 -2.81
N ARG A 335 -11.78 21.11 -2.27
CA ARG A 335 -10.79 20.24 -1.61
C ARG A 335 -9.69 19.82 -2.58
N LEU A 336 -10.03 19.39 -3.80
CA LEU A 336 -9.03 19.03 -4.80
C LEU A 336 -8.15 20.23 -5.18
N THR A 337 -8.75 21.41 -5.34
CA THR A 337 -8.00 22.63 -5.69
C THR A 337 -6.98 22.96 -4.61
N VAL A 338 -7.39 22.98 -3.34
CA VAL A 338 -6.48 23.29 -2.22
C VAL A 338 -5.37 22.24 -2.11
N VAL A 339 -5.69 20.94 -2.20
CA VAL A 339 -4.68 19.87 -2.14
C VAL A 339 -3.67 19.98 -3.29
N TRP A 340 -4.14 20.22 -4.52
CA TRP A 340 -3.24 20.40 -5.66
C TRP A 340 -2.39 21.66 -5.56
N LEU A 341 -2.93 22.77 -5.02
CA LEU A 341 -2.17 23.99 -4.77
C LEU A 341 -1.07 23.75 -3.72
N LEU A 342 -1.40 23.14 -2.59
CA LEU A 342 -0.41 22.80 -1.54
C LEU A 342 0.64 21.80 -2.05
N THR A 343 0.22 20.82 -2.85
CA THR A 343 1.15 19.90 -3.52
C THR A 343 2.04 20.63 -4.53
N ALA A 344 1.51 21.60 -5.26
CA ALA A 344 2.29 22.43 -6.18
C ALA A 344 3.31 23.30 -5.43
N VAL A 345 2.99 23.80 -4.24
CA VAL A 345 3.95 24.47 -3.34
C VAL A 345 5.08 23.52 -2.97
N ALA A 346 4.77 22.28 -2.55
CA ALA A 346 5.81 21.28 -2.26
C ALA A 346 6.68 20.97 -3.48
N VAL A 347 6.10 20.88 -4.68
CA VAL A 347 6.83 20.71 -5.95
C VAL A 347 7.73 21.91 -6.25
N ALA A 348 7.28 23.14 -5.99
CA ALA A 348 8.11 24.34 -6.19
C ALA A 348 9.30 24.38 -5.22
N LEU A 349 9.08 24.01 -3.95
CA LEU A 349 10.11 24.05 -2.90
C LEU A 349 11.12 22.90 -2.99
N LEU A 350 10.68 21.70 -3.35
CA LEU A 350 11.47 20.47 -3.22
C LEU A 350 11.60 19.66 -4.52
N GLY A 351 10.83 19.99 -5.57
CA GLY A 351 10.84 19.26 -6.83
C GLY A 351 12.18 19.31 -7.57
N TRP A 352 13.05 20.27 -7.27
CA TRP A 352 14.41 20.35 -7.81
C TRP A 352 15.30 19.18 -7.34
N VAL A 353 14.98 18.55 -6.21
CA VAL A 353 15.71 17.37 -5.70
C VAL A 353 15.62 16.21 -6.69
N GLU A 354 14.49 16.04 -7.39
CA GLU A 354 14.34 15.03 -8.44
C GLU A 354 15.24 15.30 -9.65
N ASP A 355 15.48 16.58 -9.99
CA ASP A 355 16.40 16.96 -11.07
C ASP A 355 17.84 16.62 -10.69
N LEU A 356 18.26 16.97 -9.47
CA LEU A 356 19.58 16.64 -8.94
C LEU A 356 19.79 15.11 -8.88
N ALA A 357 18.80 14.38 -8.36
CA ALA A 357 18.75 12.92 -8.33
C ALA A 357 18.87 12.29 -9.73
N ALA A 358 18.33 12.96 -10.75
CA ALA A 358 18.41 12.58 -12.15
C ALA A 358 19.68 13.05 -12.89
N ARG A 359 20.59 13.78 -12.21
CA ARG A 359 21.75 14.49 -12.80
C ARG A 359 21.35 15.48 -13.91
N ARG A 360 20.34 16.29 -13.62
CA ARG A 360 19.85 17.38 -14.47
C ARG A 360 20.00 18.69 -13.72
N SER A 361 20.08 19.81 -14.45
CA SER A 361 20.04 21.14 -13.84
C SER A 361 18.69 21.34 -13.14
N PRO A 362 18.69 21.86 -11.89
CA PRO A 362 17.48 22.23 -11.17
C PRO A 362 16.57 23.14 -12.00
N THR A 363 15.31 22.78 -12.15
CA THR A 363 14.30 23.61 -12.81
C THR A 363 13.00 23.60 -12.03
N LEU A 364 12.32 24.74 -11.91
CA LEU A 364 10.99 24.79 -11.28
C LEU A 364 9.94 24.14 -12.18
N ILE A 365 10.00 24.45 -13.48
CA ILE A 365 9.14 23.87 -14.50
C ILE A 365 10.02 23.02 -15.44
N PRO A 366 9.78 21.70 -15.55
CA PRO A 366 10.55 20.83 -16.44
C PRO A 366 10.54 21.37 -17.87
N ARG A 367 11.72 21.63 -18.45
CA ARG A 367 11.82 22.06 -19.86
C ARG A 367 11.44 20.88 -20.76
N THR A 368 10.42 21.08 -21.59
CA THR A 368 10.05 20.18 -22.68
C THR A 368 11.30 19.97 -23.55
N GLY A 369 11.71 18.72 -23.76
CA GLY A 369 12.88 18.39 -24.56
C GLY A 369 12.70 18.74 -26.03
N THR A 370 12.97 19.98 -26.41
CA THR A 370 13.54 20.26 -27.73
C THR A 370 15.02 19.94 -27.62
N SER A 371 15.46 18.82 -28.19
CA SER A 371 16.89 18.59 -28.43
C SER A 371 17.49 19.87 -29.03
N PRO A 372 18.71 20.27 -28.64
CA PRO A 372 19.45 21.27 -29.40
C PRO A 372 19.46 20.79 -30.85
N LYS A 373 18.93 21.61 -31.75
CA LYS A 373 19.00 21.40 -33.18
C LYS A 373 20.49 21.31 -33.48
N ALA A 374 21.02 20.08 -33.60
CA ALA A 374 22.35 19.89 -34.13
C ALA A 374 22.30 20.54 -35.51
N THR A 375 22.98 21.66 -35.66
CA THR A 375 23.19 22.36 -36.92
C THR A 375 23.93 21.38 -37.82
N VAL A 376 23.17 20.52 -38.50
CA VAL A 376 23.67 19.78 -39.65
C VAL A 376 23.95 20.84 -40.69
N ARG A 377 25.23 21.18 -40.86
CA ARG A 377 25.71 21.91 -42.04
C ARG A 377 25.19 21.15 -43.27
N PRO A 378 24.55 21.82 -44.24
CA PRO A 378 24.19 21.17 -45.49
C PRO A 378 25.49 20.73 -46.16
N VAL A 379 25.69 19.41 -46.28
CA VAL A 379 26.60 18.89 -47.30
C VAL A 379 25.80 18.93 -48.59
N GLU A 380 26.18 19.85 -49.45
CA GLU A 380 25.66 20.00 -50.80
C GLU A 380 25.99 18.72 -51.59
N ALA A 381 24.96 18.04 -52.08
CA ALA A 381 25.08 16.89 -52.95
C ALA A 381 24.23 17.11 -54.22
N PRO A 382 24.68 16.62 -55.39
CA PRO A 382 24.26 17.17 -56.68
C PRO A 382 22.83 16.80 -57.07
N SER A 383 22.16 17.77 -57.69
CA SER A 383 20.84 17.68 -58.30
C SER A 383 20.73 16.51 -59.28
N THR A 384 19.88 15.54 -58.97
CA THR A 384 19.33 14.62 -59.96
C THR A 384 17.83 14.89 -60.10
N LEU A 385 17.46 15.29 -61.32
CA LEU A 385 16.10 15.54 -61.78
C LEU A 385 15.23 14.30 -61.51
N THR A 386 14.14 14.48 -60.77
CA THR A 386 13.08 13.47 -60.67
C THR A 386 11.78 14.06 -61.21
N THR A 387 11.31 13.40 -62.27
CA THR A 387 10.01 13.53 -62.91
C THR A 387 8.86 13.54 -61.90
N SER A 388 8.05 14.59 -61.99
CA SER A 388 6.77 14.75 -61.30
C SER A 388 5.78 13.68 -61.76
N THR A 389 5.44 12.74 -60.89
CA THR A 389 4.24 11.91 -61.03
C THR A 389 3.19 12.46 -60.08
N GLU A 390 2.13 13.00 -60.67
CA GLU A 390 0.97 13.58 -60.03
C GLU A 390 0.22 12.53 -59.19
N SER A 391 0.15 12.73 -57.86
CA SER A 391 -0.53 11.83 -56.94
C SER A 391 -2.00 12.22 -56.81
N THR A 392 -2.90 11.41 -57.35
CA THR A 392 -4.35 11.49 -57.13
C THR A 392 -4.68 11.33 -55.64
N PRO A 393 -5.65 12.08 -55.06
CA PRO A 393 -6.04 11.92 -53.66
C PRO A 393 -6.75 10.58 -53.47
N ALA A 394 -6.12 9.65 -52.75
CA ALA A 394 -6.74 8.38 -52.40
C ALA A 394 -7.92 8.60 -51.45
N LEU A 395 -9.12 8.19 -51.86
CA LEU A 395 -10.31 8.12 -51.01
C LEU A 395 -10.03 7.24 -49.76
N PRO A 396 -10.53 7.58 -48.57
CA PRO A 396 -10.30 6.82 -47.36
C PRO A 396 -10.96 5.45 -47.47
N VAL A 397 -10.15 4.40 -47.65
CA VAL A 397 -10.62 3.01 -47.67
C VAL A 397 -11.21 2.65 -46.30
N PRO A 398 -12.47 2.20 -46.21
CA PRO A 398 -13.07 1.78 -44.95
C PRO A 398 -12.28 0.59 -44.35
N ARG A 399 -11.84 0.75 -43.11
CA ARG A 399 -10.95 -0.20 -42.42
C ARG A 399 -11.68 -1.52 -42.18
N ARG A 400 -11.29 -2.60 -42.87
CA ARG A 400 -11.73 -3.95 -42.52
C ARG A 400 -11.16 -4.31 -41.15
N ILE A 401 -12.04 -4.42 -40.16
CA ILE A 401 -11.72 -4.91 -38.82
C ILE A 401 -11.18 -6.34 -38.93
N GLY A 402 -9.92 -6.56 -38.59
CA GLY A 402 -9.34 -7.90 -38.56
C GLY A 402 -9.90 -8.75 -37.40
N PRO A 403 -9.78 -10.08 -37.44
CA PRO A 403 -10.20 -10.96 -36.35
C PRO A 403 -9.54 -10.61 -35.00
N GLY A 404 -8.29 -10.15 -35.01
CA GLY A 404 -7.56 -9.71 -33.82
C GLY A 404 -8.18 -8.49 -33.14
N ASP A 405 -8.68 -7.53 -33.92
CA ASP A 405 -9.31 -6.30 -33.41
C ASP A 405 -10.64 -6.59 -32.71
N ARG A 406 -11.33 -7.68 -33.07
CA ARG A 406 -12.56 -8.12 -32.36
C ARG A 406 -12.24 -8.63 -30.96
N TRP A 407 -11.22 -9.48 -30.82
CA TRP A 407 -10.79 -10.01 -29.51
C TRP A 407 -10.22 -8.92 -28.60
N HIS A 408 -9.46 -7.95 -29.13
CA HIS A 408 -8.97 -6.83 -28.33
C HIS A 408 -10.12 -5.95 -27.82
N ARG A 409 -11.10 -5.63 -28.66
CA ARG A 409 -12.28 -4.86 -28.23
C ARG A 409 -13.14 -5.62 -27.22
N GLY A 410 -13.36 -6.93 -27.44
CA GLY A 410 -14.09 -7.77 -26.48
C GLY A 410 -13.40 -7.83 -25.12
N MET A 411 -12.07 -7.98 -25.10
CA MET A 411 -11.27 -7.95 -23.86
C MET A 411 -11.40 -6.60 -23.13
N VAL A 412 -11.19 -5.48 -23.84
CA VAL A 412 -11.32 -4.14 -23.27
C VAL A 412 -12.73 -3.92 -22.73
N ALA A 413 -13.76 -4.28 -23.49
CA ALA A 413 -15.15 -4.15 -23.07
C ALA A 413 -15.44 -5.00 -21.82
N THR A 414 -14.93 -6.23 -21.76
CA THR A 414 -15.12 -7.12 -20.60
C THR A 414 -14.53 -6.51 -19.34
N VAL A 415 -13.26 -6.10 -19.37
CA VAL A 415 -12.58 -5.51 -18.22
C VAL A 415 -13.23 -4.19 -17.82
N ALA A 416 -13.55 -3.32 -18.79
CA ALA A 416 -14.21 -2.05 -18.52
C ALA A 416 -15.61 -2.23 -17.91
N THR A 417 -16.39 -3.20 -18.40
CA THR A 417 -17.73 -3.51 -17.89
C THR A 417 -17.66 -4.03 -16.47
N LEU A 418 -16.77 -5.00 -16.20
CA LEU A 418 -16.57 -5.52 -14.84
C LEU A 418 -16.09 -4.43 -13.88
N ALA A 419 -15.15 -3.58 -14.32
CA ALA A 419 -14.64 -2.48 -13.51
C ALA A 419 -15.74 -1.45 -13.19
N ALA A 420 -16.57 -1.11 -14.18
CA ALA A 420 -17.72 -0.22 -13.98
C ALA A 420 -18.76 -0.85 -13.05
N CYS A 421 -19.09 -2.14 -13.21
CA CYS A 421 -20.04 -2.84 -12.36
C CYS A 421 -19.56 -2.91 -10.91
N LEU A 422 -18.30 -3.28 -10.68
CA LEU A 422 -17.72 -3.33 -9.32
C LEU A 422 -17.66 -1.94 -8.70
N ALA A 423 -17.26 -0.92 -9.47
CA ALA A 423 -17.25 0.46 -9.00
C ALA A 423 -18.66 0.96 -8.65
N PHE A 424 -19.66 0.62 -9.47
CA PHE A 424 -21.06 0.96 -9.24
C PHE A 424 -21.66 0.24 -8.03
N THR A 425 -21.26 -1.02 -7.82
CA THR A 425 -21.62 -1.78 -6.60
C THR A 425 -21.00 -1.13 -5.37
N ALA A 426 -19.72 -0.75 -5.44
CA ALA A 426 -19.03 -0.02 -4.38
C ALA A 426 -19.54 1.41 -4.16
N LEU A 427 -20.31 1.97 -5.11
CA LEU A 427 -21.01 3.25 -5.01
C LEU A 427 -22.43 3.12 -4.42
N ASN A 428 -22.86 1.92 -3.99
CA ASN A 428 -24.21 1.65 -3.46
C ASN A 428 -25.37 1.92 -4.43
N VAL A 429 -25.17 1.79 -5.75
CA VAL A 429 -26.29 2.00 -6.69
C VAL A 429 -27.07 0.69 -6.96
N LEU A 430 -26.62 -0.44 -6.41
CA LEU A 430 -27.37 -1.70 -6.36
C LEU A 430 -28.14 -1.80 -5.02
N PRO A 431 -29.48 -1.90 -5.03
CA PRO A 431 -30.25 -2.08 -3.79
C PRO A 431 -29.89 -3.41 -3.12
N GLY A 432 -29.55 -3.37 -1.82
CA GLY A 432 -29.31 -4.56 -0.99
C GLY A 432 -27.85 -4.86 -0.61
N THR A 433 -26.87 -4.08 -1.05
CA THR A 433 -25.47 -4.20 -0.56
C THR A 433 -25.20 -3.16 0.53
N PRO A 434 -24.96 -3.57 1.80
CA PRO A 434 -24.58 -2.61 2.83
C PRO A 434 -23.12 -2.19 2.59
N THR A 435 -22.87 -1.03 2.00
CA THR A 435 -21.60 -0.33 2.23
C THR A 435 -21.87 0.92 3.03
N GLN A 436 -21.61 0.81 4.32
CA GLN A 436 -21.87 1.87 5.27
C GLN A 436 -20.69 2.85 5.25
N SER A 437 -20.72 3.81 4.33
CA SER A 437 -20.09 5.13 4.53
C SER A 437 -21.08 6.14 5.15
N GLN A 438 -22.23 5.68 5.64
CA GLN A 438 -23.20 6.41 6.45
C GLN A 438 -23.47 5.63 7.75
N ASP A 439 -22.77 5.99 8.82
CA ASP A 439 -23.05 5.64 10.23
C ASP A 439 -22.70 4.24 10.74
N ARG A 440 -21.49 3.79 10.46
CA ARG A 440 -20.69 3.19 11.53
C ARG A 440 -19.38 3.94 11.60
N HIS A 441 -19.29 4.88 12.54
CA HIS A 441 -17.99 5.26 13.07
C HIS A 441 -17.20 3.95 13.30
N PRO A 442 -15.92 3.87 12.90
CA PRO A 442 -15.07 2.83 13.45
C PRO A 442 -15.17 3.03 14.95
N ARG A 443 -15.87 2.13 15.64
CA ARG A 443 -16.00 2.14 17.10
C ARG A 443 -14.56 2.26 17.61
N HIS A 444 -14.20 3.45 18.09
CA HIS A 444 -12.85 3.66 18.59
C HIS A 444 -12.83 2.95 19.94
N GLU A 445 -12.29 1.74 19.95
CA GLU A 445 -12.05 1.00 21.19
C GLU A 445 -11.01 1.76 22.00
N THR A 446 -11.48 2.52 22.98
CA THR A 446 -10.63 3.17 23.97
C THR A 446 -10.53 2.23 25.17
N MET A 447 -9.30 1.94 25.60
CA MET A 447 -9.04 1.04 26.72
C MET A 447 -8.73 1.85 27.98
N HIS A 448 -9.41 1.54 29.07
CA HIS A 448 -9.15 2.13 30.39
C HIS A 448 -8.73 1.04 31.37
N TYR A 449 -7.48 1.07 31.82
CA TYR A 449 -6.94 0.08 32.75
C TYR A 449 -7.50 0.28 34.16
N LEU A 450 -7.78 -0.81 34.87
CA LEU A 450 -8.24 -0.78 36.26
C LEU A 450 -7.25 -0.05 37.18
N SER A 451 -5.94 -0.16 36.91
CA SER A 451 -4.89 0.52 37.67
C SER A 451 -4.96 2.05 37.62
N ASP A 452 -5.61 2.60 36.59
CA ASP A 452 -5.68 4.04 36.34
C ASP A 452 -7.04 4.63 36.78
N LEU A 453 -7.94 3.78 37.26
CA LEU A 453 -9.29 4.15 37.70
C LEU A 453 -9.35 4.25 39.23
N LEU A 454 -10.33 5.01 39.72
CA LEU A 454 -10.60 5.09 41.15
C LEU A 454 -11.25 3.78 41.61
N LEU A 455 -10.58 3.08 42.51
CA LEU A 455 -11.03 1.81 43.06
C LEU A 455 -11.53 2.05 44.50
N VAL A 456 -12.78 1.70 44.78
CA VAL A 456 -13.40 1.86 46.11
C VAL A 456 -13.47 0.49 46.79
N LEU A 457 -12.77 0.32 47.90
CA LEU A 457 -12.83 -0.91 48.70
C LEU A 457 -14.03 -0.82 49.66
N GLU A 458 -14.98 -1.76 49.56
CA GLU A 458 -16.17 -1.77 50.42
C GLU A 458 -16.01 -2.57 51.72
N ASP A 459 -14.87 -3.26 51.92
CA ASP A 459 -14.57 -3.98 53.15
C ASP A 459 -13.52 -3.24 54.01
N PRO A 460 -13.91 -2.59 55.12
CA PRO A 460 -13.01 -1.78 55.94
C PRO A 460 -12.02 -2.61 56.79
N SER A 461 -12.06 -3.95 56.72
CA SER A 461 -11.14 -4.84 57.43
C SER A 461 -9.99 -5.38 56.59
N ALA A 462 -9.99 -5.08 55.28
CA ALA A 462 -8.97 -5.50 54.32
C ALA A 462 -7.90 -4.40 54.10
N PRO A 463 -6.62 -4.76 53.90
CA PRO A 463 -5.57 -3.80 53.56
C PRO A 463 -5.88 -3.09 52.23
N GLU A 464 -5.50 -1.80 52.14
CA GLU A 464 -5.71 -0.94 50.97
C GLU A 464 -5.07 -1.57 49.70
N PRO A 465 -5.78 -1.63 48.56
CA PRO A 465 -5.26 -2.25 47.34
C PRO A 465 -4.05 -1.46 46.83
N ALA A 466 -2.91 -2.13 46.68
CA ALA A 466 -1.71 -1.53 46.11
C ALA A 466 -1.73 -1.67 44.58
N ALA A 467 -1.77 -0.55 43.86
CA ALA A 467 -1.43 -0.53 42.45
C ALA A 467 0.08 -0.77 42.31
N GLN A 468 0.48 -1.92 41.78
CA GLN A 468 1.88 -2.25 41.57
C GLN A 468 2.11 -2.66 40.11
N SER A 469 3.16 -2.12 39.50
CA SER A 469 3.73 -2.67 38.27
C SER A 469 4.59 -3.88 38.63
N ILE A 470 4.00 -5.07 38.74
CA ILE A 470 4.72 -6.29 39.11
C ILE A 470 5.07 -7.07 37.84
N PRO A 471 6.35 -7.38 37.57
CA PRO A 471 6.71 -8.40 36.59
C PRO A 471 6.35 -9.78 37.16
N LEU A 472 5.29 -10.40 36.62
CA LEU A 472 4.91 -11.78 36.95
C LEU A 472 5.95 -12.77 36.38
N PRO A 473 6.20 -13.91 37.05
CA PRO A 473 7.06 -14.96 36.51
C PRO A 473 6.42 -15.57 35.24
N PRO A 474 7.24 -16.06 34.28
CA PRO A 474 6.74 -16.60 33.03
C PRO A 474 5.90 -17.85 33.28
N THR A 475 4.64 -17.84 32.86
CA THR A 475 3.78 -19.02 32.83
C THR A 475 4.27 -19.92 31.69
N PRO A 476 4.39 -21.25 31.89
CA PRO A 476 4.91 -22.15 30.85
C PRO A 476 3.79 -22.53 29.86
N THR A 477 3.23 -21.55 29.16
CA THR A 477 2.53 -21.78 27.88
C THR A 477 2.58 -20.48 27.06
N ASN A 478 3.47 -20.49 26.07
CA ASN A 478 3.60 -19.55 24.94
C ASN A 478 3.53 -18.04 25.24
N VAL A 479 4.64 -17.38 24.86
CA VAL A 479 4.89 -15.93 24.74
C VAL A 479 5.39 -15.27 26.03
N ASP A 480 6.61 -14.72 25.93
CA ASP A 480 7.24 -13.76 26.86
C ASP A 480 6.43 -12.45 26.97
N ASP A 481 5.15 -12.50 27.35
CA ASP A 481 4.37 -11.28 27.62
C ASP A 481 4.41 -10.96 29.11
N ALA A 482 5.42 -10.17 29.49
CA ALA A 482 5.38 -9.46 30.76
C ALA A 482 4.14 -8.54 30.78
N ARG A 483 3.18 -8.83 31.66
CA ARG A 483 1.98 -7.99 31.82
C ARG A 483 2.36 -6.72 32.59
N PRO A 484 2.24 -5.51 32.01
CA PRO A 484 2.80 -4.31 32.61
C PRO A 484 1.96 -3.75 33.78
N ARG A 485 0.71 -4.19 33.96
CA ARG A 485 -0.27 -3.60 34.90
C ARG A 485 -1.17 -4.67 35.53
N GLY A 486 -1.50 -4.51 36.82
CA GLY A 486 -2.45 -5.37 37.53
C GLY A 486 -2.90 -4.74 38.85
N VAL A 487 -4.05 -5.18 39.36
CA VAL A 487 -4.59 -4.78 40.67
C VAL A 487 -4.55 -5.99 41.59
N VAL A 488 -3.83 -5.88 42.70
CA VAL A 488 -3.73 -6.94 43.72
C VAL A 488 -4.78 -6.70 44.80
N THR A 489 -5.58 -7.72 45.10
CA THR A 489 -6.64 -7.68 46.09
C THR A 489 -6.50 -8.83 47.09
N PRO A 490 -6.76 -8.62 48.39
CA PRO A 490 -6.92 -9.72 49.32
C PRO A 490 -8.19 -10.52 49.00
N ALA A 491 -8.28 -11.76 49.45
CA ALA A 491 -9.53 -12.54 49.48
C ALA A 491 -9.83 -12.93 50.94
N PRO A 492 -11.06 -12.71 51.45
CA PRO A 492 -12.19 -12.12 50.73
C PRO A 492 -12.03 -10.60 50.49
N SER A 493 -12.54 -10.10 49.37
CA SER A 493 -12.66 -8.66 49.11
C SER A 493 -13.74 -8.34 48.09
N ARG A 494 -14.17 -7.07 48.11
CA ARG A 494 -15.06 -6.46 47.12
C ARG A 494 -14.51 -5.09 46.74
N LEU A 495 -14.15 -4.96 45.47
CA LEU A 495 -13.62 -3.74 44.89
C LEU A 495 -14.63 -3.16 43.90
N ARG A 496 -15.19 -2.00 44.21
CA ARG A 496 -16.10 -1.29 43.32
C ARG A 496 -15.35 -0.34 42.41
N VAL A 497 -15.66 -0.39 41.12
CA VAL A 497 -15.11 0.48 40.07
C VAL A 497 -16.25 1.05 39.25
N HIS A 498 -16.18 2.33 38.93
CA HIS A 498 -17.16 2.97 38.04
C HIS A 498 -16.59 2.97 36.62
N PRO A 499 -17.17 2.22 35.67
CA PRO A 499 -16.69 2.21 34.30
C PRO A 499 -16.88 3.59 33.66
N PRO A 500 -15.93 4.05 32.82
CA PRO A 500 -16.14 5.24 32.01
C PRO A 500 -17.38 5.12 31.11
N PRO A 501 -17.97 6.24 30.66
CA PRO A 501 -19.11 6.19 29.74
C PRO A 501 -18.77 5.46 28.44
N GLY A 502 -19.66 4.59 27.96
CA GLY A 502 -19.50 3.86 26.69
C GLY A 502 -18.70 2.56 26.80
N CYS A 503 -18.40 2.06 28.00
CA CYS A 503 -17.75 0.76 28.16
C CYS A 503 -18.72 -0.40 27.96
N GLU A 504 -18.33 -1.36 27.10
CA GLU A 504 -19.14 -2.55 26.80
C GLU A 504 -18.54 -3.82 27.43
N ARG A 505 -17.21 -3.86 27.63
CA ARG A 505 -16.51 -5.07 28.08
C ARG A 505 -15.50 -4.80 29.18
N LEU A 506 -15.37 -5.75 30.11
CA LEU A 506 -14.26 -5.84 31.05
C LEU A 506 -13.41 -7.06 30.70
N ARG A 507 -12.13 -6.84 30.41
CA ARG A 507 -11.15 -7.92 30.21
C ARG A 507 -10.14 -7.93 31.34
N ALA A 508 -9.82 -9.10 31.86
CA ALA A 508 -8.77 -9.26 32.87
C ALA A 508 -8.24 -10.69 32.84
N VAL A 509 -7.12 -10.91 33.51
CA VAL A 509 -6.64 -12.25 33.85
C VAL A 509 -6.61 -12.42 35.35
N ILE A 510 -7.25 -13.48 35.83
CA ILE A 510 -7.42 -13.77 37.25
C ILE A 510 -6.43 -14.86 37.70
N GLU A 511 -5.77 -14.62 38.83
CA GLU A 511 -4.79 -15.54 39.40
C GLU A 511 -4.72 -15.42 40.94
N VAL A 512 -4.45 -16.54 41.61
CA VAL A 512 -4.16 -16.59 43.05
C VAL A 512 -2.65 -16.53 43.23
N VAL A 513 -2.16 -15.43 43.82
CA VAL A 513 -0.73 -15.12 43.95
C VAL A 513 -0.12 -15.79 45.18
N ASP A 514 -0.83 -15.70 46.30
CA ASP A 514 -0.37 -16.22 47.59
C ASP A 514 -1.55 -16.65 48.47
N THR A 515 -1.33 -17.61 49.36
CA THR A 515 -2.35 -18.16 50.25
C THR A 515 -1.75 -18.45 51.63
N ASP A 516 -2.56 -18.34 52.69
CA ASP A 516 -2.13 -18.67 54.05
C ASP A 516 -1.73 -20.17 54.20
N ASN A 517 -2.33 -21.04 53.38
CA ASN A 517 -2.00 -22.47 53.27
C ASN A 517 -2.40 -23.02 51.89
N ASP A 518 -1.95 -24.23 51.56
CA ASP A 518 -2.19 -24.86 50.24
C ASP A 518 -3.64 -25.33 50.04
N GLY A 519 -4.47 -25.32 51.09
CA GLY A 519 -5.88 -25.71 51.03
C GLY A 519 -6.84 -24.58 50.67
N VAL A 520 -6.37 -23.34 50.59
CA VAL A 520 -7.22 -22.16 50.32
C VAL A 520 -7.64 -22.13 48.86
N GLN A 521 -8.94 -22.22 48.63
CA GLN A 521 -9.56 -22.02 47.31
C GLN A 521 -10.22 -20.65 47.24
N VAL A 522 -10.02 -19.93 46.13
CA VAL A 522 -10.58 -18.62 45.85
C VAL A 522 -11.48 -18.65 44.62
N THR A 523 -12.64 -18.00 44.71
CA THR A 523 -13.57 -17.81 43.59
C THR A 523 -13.62 -16.32 43.21
N PHE A 524 -13.49 -16.03 41.93
CA PHE A 524 -13.58 -14.68 41.38
C PHE A 524 -14.97 -14.46 40.80
N ALA A 525 -15.59 -13.32 41.11
CA ALA A 525 -16.85 -12.92 40.50
C ALA A 525 -16.81 -11.46 40.05
N VAL A 526 -17.48 -11.18 38.93
CA VAL A 526 -17.74 -9.83 38.45
C VAL A 526 -19.23 -9.58 38.60
N ARG A 527 -19.58 -8.49 39.28
CA ARG A 527 -20.99 -8.06 39.44
C ARG A 527 -21.20 -6.70 38.81
N THR A 528 -22.23 -6.55 37.99
CA THR A 528 -22.66 -5.27 37.43
C THR A 528 -23.93 -4.84 38.14
N ASP A 529 -23.92 -3.64 38.73
CA ASP A 529 -25.06 -3.08 39.47
C ASP A 529 -25.68 -4.06 40.50
N GLY A 530 -24.83 -4.87 41.14
CA GLY A 530 -25.20 -5.87 42.14
C GLY A 530 -25.56 -7.26 41.59
N VAL A 531 -25.63 -7.45 40.28
CA VAL A 531 -25.93 -8.75 39.62
C VAL A 531 -24.64 -9.44 39.20
N THR A 532 -24.44 -10.69 39.61
CA THR A 532 -23.29 -11.50 39.15
C THR A 532 -23.43 -11.82 37.66
N VAL A 533 -22.52 -11.30 36.85
CA VAL A 533 -22.44 -11.54 35.40
C VAL A 533 -21.36 -12.55 35.03
N TYR A 534 -20.41 -12.79 35.93
CA TYR A 534 -19.37 -13.79 35.79
C TYR A 534 -18.97 -14.35 37.15
N GLU A 535 -18.72 -15.64 37.21
CA GLU A 535 -18.17 -16.33 38.37
C GLU A 535 -17.24 -17.45 37.89
N SER A 536 -16.01 -17.49 38.41
CA SER A 536 -15.01 -18.49 38.05
C SER A 536 -15.27 -19.82 38.76
N SER A 537 -14.61 -20.89 38.33
CA SER A 537 -14.42 -22.05 39.19
C SER A 537 -13.53 -21.69 40.39
N ALA A 538 -13.57 -22.50 41.45
CA ALA A 538 -12.63 -22.41 42.57
C ALA A 538 -11.19 -22.58 42.05
N ARG A 539 -10.28 -21.70 42.50
CA ARG A 539 -8.87 -21.66 42.10
C ARG A 539 -7.95 -21.68 43.31
N SER A 540 -6.79 -22.30 43.14
CA SER A 540 -5.73 -22.44 44.14
C SER A 540 -4.41 -21.86 43.66
N ARG A 541 -3.43 -21.75 44.57
CA ARG A 541 -2.08 -21.33 44.23
C ARG A 541 -1.42 -22.36 43.30
N GLY A 542 -0.98 -21.92 42.12
CA GLY A 542 -0.32 -22.77 41.12
C GLY A 542 -1.24 -23.24 39.98
N ASP A 543 -2.54 -22.93 40.04
CA ASP A 543 -3.42 -23.10 38.88
C ASP A 543 -3.02 -22.12 37.77
N LEU A 544 -3.22 -22.53 36.51
CA LEU A 544 -2.95 -21.67 35.35
C LEU A 544 -3.79 -20.38 35.43
N ALA A 545 -3.24 -19.25 34.98
CA ALA A 545 -3.99 -18.01 34.92
C ALA A 545 -5.18 -18.13 33.94
N GLU A 546 -6.32 -17.53 34.27
CA GLU A 546 -7.53 -17.56 33.43
C GLU A 546 -7.86 -16.17 32.88
N GLU A 547 -8.12 -16.08 31.58
CA GLU A 547 -8.58 -14.86 30.93
C GLU A 547 -10.10 -14.77 30.92
N ILE A 548 -10.60 -13.62 31.35
CA ILE A 548 -12.02 -13.31 31.44
C ILE A 548 -12.34 -12.14 30.51
N ASP A 549 -13.48 -12.22 29.83
CA ASP A 549 -14.03 -11.16 28.99
C ASP A 549 -15.54 -11.06 29.23
N VAL A 550 -15.92 -10.10 30.07
CA VAL A 550 -17.25 -9.99 30.69
C VAL A 550 -18.00 -8.79 30.11
N ASP A 551 -19.28 -8.97 29.83
CA ASP A 551 -20.17 -7.89 29.39
C ASP A 551 -20.50 -6.97 30.57
N VAL A 552 -20.22 -5.68 30.41
CA VAL A 552 -20.49 -4.64 31.41
C VAL A 552 -21.25 -3.46 30.81
N THR A 553 -21.94 -3.72 29.69
CA THR A 553 -22.73 -2.72 28.97
C THR A 553 -23.72 -2.03 29.91
N GLU A 554 -23.73 -0.70 29.90
CA GLU A 554 -24.63 0.15 30.70
C GLU A 554 -24.49 0.04 32.24
N ALA A 555 -23.47 -0.67 32.75
CA ALA A 555 -23.25 -0.78 34.19
C ALA A 555 -22.92 0.57 34.83
N THR A 556 -23.61 0.92 35.91
CA THR A 556 -23.29 2.13 36.70
C THR A 556 -22.06 1.90 37.56
N PHE A 557 -21.92 0.70 38.12
CA PHE A 557 -20.71 0.24 38.78
C PHE A 557 -20.45 -1.25 38.55
N VAL A 558 -19.18 -1.63 38.67
CA VAL A 558 -18.72 -3.01 38.57
C VAL A 558 -18.00 -3.37 39.86
N ASP A 559 -18.46 -4.43 40.54
CA ASP A 559 -17.77 -5.01 41.68
C ASP A 559 -16.92 -6.20 41.24
N LEU A 560 -15.63 -6.13 41.55
CA LEU A 560 -14.69 -7.24 41.45
C LEU A 560 -14.62 -7.92 42.81
N VAL A 561 -15.05 -9.18 42.88
CA VAL A 561 -15.19 -9.93 44.12
C VAL A 561 -14.23 -11.10 44.10
N ALA A 562 -13.42 -11.22 45.14
CA ALA A 562 -12.63 -12.42 45.42
C ALA A 562 -13.16 -13.04 46.71
N THR A 563 -13.61 -14.30 46.65
CA THR A 563 -14.16 -15.01 47.82
C THR A 563 -13.27 -16.18 48.18
N SER A 564 -12.79 -16.25 49.43
CA SER A 564 -12.00 -17.36 49.94
C SER A 564 -12.90 -18.40 50.62
N SER A 565 -12.61 -19.68 50.41
CA SER A 565 -13.30 -20.83 51.03
C SER A 565 -12.93 -21.02 52.51
N ALA A 566 -11.68 -20.74 52.89
CA ALA A 566 -11.19 -20.74 54.27
C ALA A 566 -9.81 -20.05 54.34
N GLY A 567 -9.61 -19.06 55.22
CA GLY A 567 -8.34 -18.33 55.36
C GLY A 567 -8.19 -17.15 54.38
N ARG A 568 -7.07 -16.42 54.47
CA ARG A 568 -6.78 -15.28 53.58
C ARG A 568 -5.93 -15.72 52.37
N ALA A 569 -6.13 -15.02 51.27
CA ALA A 569 -5.31 -15.16 50.08
C ALA A 569 -5.03 -13.78 49.45
N SER A 570 -3.97 -13.71 48.64
CA SER A 570 -3.66 -12.60 47.77
C SER A 570 -3.99 -12.98 46.33
N THR A 571 -4.74 -12.13 45.65
CA THR A 571 -5.24 -12.36 44.29
C THR A 571 -4.86 -11.21 43.39
N ILE A 572 -4.80 -11.45 42.09
CA ILE A 572 -4.51 -10.41 41.10
C ILE A 572 -5.53 -10.42 39.96
N TRP A 573 -5.91 -9.21 39.56
CA TRP A 573 -6.59 -8.91 38.30
C TRP A 573 -5.56 -8.31 37.34
N ALA A 574 -4.84 -9.17 36.63
CA ALA A 574 -3.75 -8.80 35.73
C ALA A 574 -4.29 -8.31 34.39
N ASP A 575 -3.68 -7.27 33.82
CA ASP A 575 -4.09 -6.64 32.56
C ASP A 575 -5.59 -6.22 32.53
N GLY A 576 -6.16 -5.95 33.71
CA GLY A 576 -7.56 -5.58 33.85
C GLY A 576 -7.87 -4.24 33.17
N ARG A 577 -8.81 -4.24 32.22
CA ARG A 577 -9.20 -3.06 31.44
C ARG A 577 -10.66 -3.08 31.00
N PHE A 578 -11.28 -1.92 30.99
CA PHE A 578 -12.53 -1.68 30.27
C PHE A 578 -12.24 -1.39 28.80
N VAL A 579 -13.01 -2.01 27.92
CA VAL A 579 -13.02 -1.72 26.48
C VAL A 579 -14.28 -0.91 26.19
N CYS A 580 -14.05 0.34 25.78
CA CYS A 580 -15.10 1.33 25.64
C CYS A 580 -15.20 1.80 24.20
N ILE A 581 -16.42 1.92 23.74
CA ILE A 581 -16.77 2.16 22.38
C ILE A 581 -17.24 3.61 22.28
N SER A 582 -16.39 4.43 21.67
CA SER A 582 -16.71 5.83 21.32
C SER A 582 -16.99 5.99 19.84
#